data_AF-A0A3B9IEH6-F1
#
_entry.id   AF-A0A3B9IEH6-F1
#
_cell.length_a   1.000
_cell.length_b   1.000
_cell.length_c   1.000
_cell.angle_alpha   90.00
_cell.angle_beta   90.00
_cell.angle_gamma   90.00
#
_symmetry.space_group_name_H-M   'P 1'
#
loop_
_entity.id
_entity.type
_entity.pdbx_description
1 polymer ?
#
loop_
_entity_poly.entity_id
_entity_poly.type
_entity_poly.pdbx_seq_one_letter_code
_entity_poly.pdbx_strand_id
1 'polypeptide(L)'
;MADKKDKTSNRHLTVRHRGRISQIGIYFIKFLRMFVYQGDWIVLPMAALIGGLVGFVISSYFMVTMEGTMTGAFVLVCICVWNGSFNSIQVVCREREIVKREHRGGMHISSYIIAHMLYQLFLCLLQTIVTLGITYLVKMKYPTKGLFTDWFFVDFGITILLITYAADMLSLWISTLARNTTIAMTIMPFVLVFQLIFSGGMIPLPVIAKPVTQFTVACPGFNAMASQADTNSKPYASTSTMLRQMEDLDFEVTVTMGQVLNFLQDTDNESIVKIREKEVGSFITIGDILQEVRTNEQFSDLREEILIYNLSIGRIVELMENADFMDKYRDREIGGTRTIGEIVDYLADDPSAEDFRKEEVVIRTTVGKAMDLMGKKDIQRQIREKTTKMNYHSEYEYTRENVMKNWAHLLLFVLAFSVLAIITLEFVDKDKR
;
A
#
# COMPACT_ATOMS: atom_id res chain seq x y z
N MET A 1 79.37 -15.61 59.11
CA MET A 1 78.96 -15.76 57.69
C MET A 1 77.83 -16.78 57.66
N ALA A 2 76.64 -16.58 57.13
CA ALA A 2 75.85 -15.41 56.77
C ALA A 2 74.40 -15.94 56.75
N ASP A 3 73.52 -15.28 57.51
CA ASP A 3 72.09 -15.54 57.60
C ASP A 3 71.43 -15.28 56.24
N LYS A 4 70.99 -16.35 55.55
CA LYS A 4 70.36 -16.25 54.23
C LYS A 4 68.85 -16.09 54.42
N LYS A 5 68.45 -14.85 54.74
CA LYS A 5 67.06 -14.42 54.78
C LYS A 5 66.37 -14.69 53.44
N ASP A 6 65.41 -15.60 53.48
CA ASP A 6 64.39 -15.79 52.47
C ASP A 6 63.57 -14.49 52.35
N LYS A 7 63.82 -13.72 51.28
CA LYS A 7 62.97 -12.59 50.89
C LYS A 7 61.90 -13.11 49.93
N THR A 8 60.88 -13.75 50.46
CA THR A 8 59.59 -13.91 49.78
C THR A 8 58.95 -12.52 49.66
N SER A 9 59.27 -11.82 48.58
CA SER A 9 58.59 -10.60 48.18
C SER A 9 57.17 -10.97 47.77
N ASN A 10 56.22 -10.92 48.71
CA ASN A 10 54.78 -10.85 48.43
C ASN A 10 54.50 -9.55 47.67
N ARG A 11 54.75 -9.54 46.36
CA ARG A 11 54.14 -8.55 45.47
C ARG A 11 52.65 -8.87 45.42
N HIS A 12 51.87 -8.21 46.27
CA HIS A 12 50.46 -8.02 46.00
C HIS A 12 50.38 -7.31 44.64
N LEU A 13 50.20 -8.07 43.56
CA LEU A 13 49.75 -7.53 42.29
C LEU A 13 48.38 -6.94 42.58
N THR A 14 48.32 -5.64 42.87
CA THR A 14 47.07 -4.89 42.86
C THR A 14 46.57 -4.95 41.43
N VAL A 15 45.76 -5.96 41.11
CA VAL A 15 45.05 -6.06 39.84
C VAL A 15 44.13 -4.85 39.79
N ARG A 16 44.58 -3.80 39.10
CA ARG A 16 43.80 -2.58 38.93
C ARG A 16 42.67 -2.91 37.97
N HIS A 17 41.49 -3.18 38.53
CA HIS A 17 40.30 -3.42 37.75
C HIS A 17 40.01 -2.11 36.98
N ARG A 18 40.04 -2.16 35.65
CA ARG A 18 39.71 -0.98 34.83
C ARG A 18 38.24 -0.61 35.08
N GLY A 19 37.96 0.68 35.22
CA GLY A 19 36.60 1.18 35.44
C GLY A 19 35.64 0.82 34.30
N ARG A 20 34.34 0.79 34.59
CA ARG A 20 33.23 0.39 33.68
C ARG A 20 33.35 0.98 32.27
N ILE A 21 33.57 2.29 32.16
CA ILE A 21 33.66 2.99 30.87
C ILE A 21 34.87 2.52 30.04
N SER A 22 36.01 2.28 30.69
CA SER A 22 37.20 1.80 29.98
C SER A 22 37.02 0.37 29.48
N GLN A 23 36.20 -0.45 30.13
CA GLN A 23 35.91 -1.81 29.68
C GLN A 23 35.09 -1.80 28.38
N ILE A 24 34.09 -0.90 28.27
CA ILE A 24 33.24 -0.77 27.08
C ILE A 24 34.09 -0.60 25.80
N GLY A 25 35.06 0.32 25.82
CA GLY A 25 35.92 0.57 24.66
C GLY A 25 36.79 -0.63 24.27
N ILE A 26 37.27 -1.41 25.25
CA ILE A 26 38.08 -2.60 24.98
C ILE A 26 37.23 -3.68 24.31
N TYR A 27 36.03 -3.94 24.83
CA TYR A 27 35.11 -4.92 24.25
C TYR A 27 34.62 -4.48 22.88
N PHE A 28 34.30 -3.20 22.69
CA PHE A 28 33.91 -2.67 21.39
C PHE A 28 35.00 -2.91 20.32
N ILE A 29 36.26 -2.64 20.65
CA ILE A 29 37.38 -2.93 19.73
C ILE A 29 37.56 -4.44 19.50
N LYS A 30 37.33 -5.28 20.53
CA LYS A 30 37.32 -6.74 20.38
C LYS A 30 36.24 -7.18 19.39
N PHE A 31 35.02 -6.64 19.47
CA PHE A 31 33.94 -6.95 18.54
C PHE A 31 34.22 -6.43 17.11
N LEU A 32 34.76 -5.22 16.97
CA LEU A 32 35.20 -4.71 15.67
C LEU A 32 36.30 -5.58 15.03
N ARG A 33 37.17 -6.18 15.84
CA ARG A 33 38.13 -7.16 15.33
C ARG A 33 37.43 -8.41 14.82
N MET A 34 36.41 -8.90 15.52
CA MET A 34 35.63 -10.06 15.05
C MET A 34 34.90 -9.77 13.74
N PHE A 35 34.42 -8.54 13.53
CA PHE A 35 33.87 -8.13 12.24
C PHE A 35 34.82 -8.36 11.06
N VAL A 36 36.10 -8.03 11.22
CA VAL A 36 37.11 -8.18 10.16
C VAL A 36 37.58 -9.64 10.02
N TYR A 37 37.79 -10.34 11.14
CA TYR A 37 38.49 -11.63 11.13
C TYR A 37 37.60 -12.87 11.25
N GLN A 38 36.38 -12.75 11.80
CA GLN A 38 35.45 -13.87 12.00
C GLN A 38 34.30 -13.91 10.99
N GLY A 39 34.22 -12.94 10.08
CA GLY A 39 33.25 -12.97 8.99
C GLY A 39 31.87 -12.40 9.34
N ASP A 40 31.73 -11.62 10.41
CA ASP A 40 30.43 -10.98 10.72
C ASP A 40 29.97 -10.02 9.60
N TRP A 41 30.90 -9.55 8.75
CA TRP A 41 30.58 -8.77 7.54
C TRP A 41 29.65 -9.48 6.55
N ILE A 42 29.47 -10.81 6.63
CA ILE A 42 28.54 -11.59 5.79
C ILE A 42 27.10 -11.08 5.90
N VAL A 43 26.73 -10.45 7.03
CA VAL A 43 25.41 -9.86 7.21
C VAL A 43 25.14 -8.67 6.27
N LEU A 44 26.17 -8.05 5.69
CA LEU A 44 26.05 -6.93 4.75
C LEU A 44 25.64 -7.39 3.34
N PRO A 45 26.33 -8.35 2.68
CA PRO A 45 25.84 -8.96 1.44
C PRO A 45 24.47 -9.62 1.57
N MET A 46 24.16 -10.20 2.73
CA MET A 46 22.83 -10.78 2.98
C MET A 46 21.74 -9.69 2.98
N ALA A 47 21.94 -8.60 3.73
CA ALA A 47 21.04 -7.45 3.73
C ALA A 47 20.92 -6.84 2.32
N ALA A 48 22.02 -6.85 1.56
CA ALA A 48 22.03 -6.38 0.18
C ALA A 48 21.10 -7.20 -0.74
N LEU A 49 21.27 -8.52 -0.70
CA LEU A 49 20.49 -9.45 -1.52
C LEU A 49 19.00 -9.37 -1.19
N ILE A 50 18.64 -9.37 0.10
CA ILE A 50 17.24 -9.28 0.53
C ILE A 50 16.64 -7.91 0.15
N GLY A 51 17.38 -6.82 0.38
CA GLY A 51 16.97 -5.48 -0.01
C GLY A 51 16.75 -5.32 -1.52
N GLY A 52 17.60 -5.94 -2.33
CA GLY A 52 17.46 -5.97 -3.80
C GLY A 52 16.25 -6.77 -4.27
N LEU A 53 16.05 -7.96 -3.72
CA LEU A 53 14.90 -8.81 -4.05
C LEU A 53 13.59 -8.12 -3.70
N VAL A 54 13.50 -7.53 -2.51
CA VAL A 54 12.30 -6.84 -2.08
C VAL A 54 12.11 -5.54 -2.84
N GLY A 55 13.16 -4.74 -2.97
CA GLY A 55 13.15 -3.55 -3.82
C GLY A 55 12.58 -3.86 -5.21
N PHE A 56 13.01 -4.97 -5.81
CA PHE A 56 12.52 -5.42 -7.12
C PHE A 56 11.02 -5.70 -7.10
N VAL A 57 10.53 -6.46 -6.11
CA VAL A 57 9.11 -6.82 -5.99
C VAL A 57 8.21 -5.62 -5.71
N ILE A 58 8.59 -4.74 -4.77
CA ILE A 58 7.73 -3.64 -4.32
C ILE A 58 7.92 -2.34 -5.15
N SER A 59 8.93 -2.25 -6.02
CA SER A 59 9.25 -1.05 -6.83
C SER A 59 8.08 -0.50 -7.66
N SER A 60 7.18 -1.37 -8.12
CA SER A 60 6.10 -1.01 -9.04
C SER A 60 4.89 -0.37 -8.36
N TYR A 61 4.65 -0.66 -7.08
CA TYR A 61 3.44 -0.23 -6.35
C TYR A 61 3.69 0.53 -5.04
N PHE A 62 4.89 0.44 -4.47
CA PHE A 62 5.23 1.16 -3.24
C PHE A 62 5.19 2.68 -3.46
N MET A 63 4.54 3.41 -2.54
CA MET A 63 4.34 4.87 -2.58
C MET A 63 3.49 5.41 -3.74
N VAL A 64 2.87 4.54 -4.55
CA VAL A 64 1.95 4.93 -5.64
C VAL A 64 0.49 4.84 -5.20
N THR A 65 0.14 3.73 -4.54
CA THR A 65 -1.23 3.45 -4.10
C THR A 65 -1.26 3.23 -2.59
N MET A 66 -2.40 3.45 -1.95
CA MET A 66 -2.53 3.23 -0.50
C MET A 66 -2.23 1.77 -0.13
N GLU A 67 -2.92 0.82 -0.78
CA GLU A 67 -2.75 -0.63 -0.54
C GLU A 67 -1.32 -1.11 -0.82
N GLY A 68 -0.72 -0.61 -1.91
CA GLY A 68 0.66 -0.94 -2.27
C GLY A 68 1.67 -0.37 -1.28
N THR A 69 1.42 0.82 -0.75
CA THR A 69 2.26 1.44 0.27
C THR A 69 2.16 0.71 1.61
N MET A 70 0.95 0.32 2.04
CA MET A 70 0.76 -0.49 3.24
C MET A 70 1.47 -1.85 3.11
N THR A 71 1.28 -2.54 1.99
CA THR A 71 1.90 -3.84 1.75
C THR A 71 3.43 -3.72 1.70
N GLY A 72 3.96 -2.72 1.00
CA GLY A 72 5.39 -2.50 0.92
C GLY A 72 6.01 -2.10 2.27
N ALA A 73 5.33 -1.26 3.06
CA ALA A 73 5.75 -0.92 4.43
C ALA A 73 5.79 -2.17 5.32
N PHE A 74 4.78 -3.04 5.23
CA PHE A 74 4.76 -4.30 5.96
C PHE A 74 5.95 -5.18 5.59
N VAL A 75 6.19 -5.41 4.29
CA VAL A 75 7.30 -6.24 3.81
C VAL A 75 8.65 -5.66 4.24
N LEU A 76 8.83 -4.34 4.19
CA LEU A 76 10.06 -3.68 4.65
C LEU A 76 10.28 -3.84 6.15
N VAL A 77 9.23 -3.67 6.97
CA VAL A 77 9.31 -3.92 8.41
C VAL A 77 9.68 -5.38 8.68
N CYS A 78 9.08 -6.34 7.95
CA CYS A 78 9.42 -7.77 8.08
C CYS A 78 10.93 -8.01 7.89
N ILE A 79 11.52 -7.41 6.87
CA ILE A 79 12.95 -7.56 6.56
C ILE A 79 13.81 -6.88 7.62
N CYS A 80 13.43 -5.69 8.09
CA CYS A 80 14.16 -5.00 9.15
C CYS A 80 14.17 -5.85 10.44
N VAL A 81 13.02 -6.41 10.82
CA VAL A 81 12.88 -7.29 11.98
C VAL A 81 13.67 -8.58 11.79
N TRP A 82 13.65 -9.15 10.59
CA TRP A 82 14.42 -10.34 10.23
C TRP A 82 15.93 -10.07 10.33
N ASN A 83 16.43 -9.07 9.60
CA ASN A 83 17.84 -8.69 9.60
C ASN A 83 18.35 -8.36 11.00
N GLY A 84 17.59 -7.55 11.76
CA GLY A 84 17.92 -7.25 13.15
C GLY A 84 17.98 -8.51 14.01
N SER A 85 17.01 -9.43 13.83
CA SER A 85 17.01 -10.65 14.63
C SER A 85 18.22 -11.56 14.37
N PHE A 86 18.62 -11.72 13.10
CA PHE A 86 19.75 -12.57 12.73
C PHE A 86 21.11 -12.02 13.19
N ASN A 87 21.24 -10.70 13.38
CA ASN A 87 22.50 -10.08 13.82
C ASN A 87 22.93 -10.51 15.23
N SER A 88 21.99 -10.68 16.15
CA SER A 88 22.28 -10.83 17.59
C SER A 88 21.86 -12.14 18.23
N ILE A 89 20.94 -12.89 17.62
CA ILE A 89 20.27 -14.03 18.25
C ILE A 89 21.22 -15.08 18.85
N GLN A 90 22.41 -15.26 18.26
CA GLN A 90 23.40 -16.25 18.69
C GLN A 90 24.63 -15.64 19.38
N VAL A 91 24.73 -14.32 19.45
CA VAL A 91 25.96 -13.62 19.83
C VAL A 91 26.38 -13.99 21.25
N VAL A 92 25.47 -13.88 22.22
CA VAL A 92 25.77 -14.22 23.62
C VAL A 92 25.85 -15.74 23.81
N CYS A 93 25.03 -16.51 23.11
CA CYS A 93 25.05 -17.98 23.14
C CYS A 93 26.41 -18.56 22.75
N ARG A 94 27.05 -18.01 21.70
CA ARG A 94 28.36 -18.47 21.21
C ARG A 94 29.49 -18.14 22.17
N GLU A 95 29.40 -17.02 22.87
CA GLU A 95 30.45 -16.50 23.75
C GLU A 95 30.21 -16.81 25.24
N ARG A 96 29.13 -17.53 25.57
CA ARG A 96 28.65 -17.71 26.94
C ARG A 96 29.71 -18.18 27.93
N GLU A 97 30.52 -19.16 27.54
CA GLU A 97 31.60 -19.71 28.38
C GLU A 97 32.75 -18.70 28.60
N ILE A 98 33.02 -17.85 27.61
CA ILE A 98 34.00 -16.77 27.71
C ILE A 98 33.47 -15.70 28.67
N VAL A 99 32.21 -15.30 28.52
CA VAL A 99 31.54 -14.30 29.38
C VAL A 99 31.53 -14.75 30.83
N LYS A 100 31.19 -16.02 31.11
CA LYS A 100 31.24 -16.60 32.47
C LYS A 100 32.64 -16.50 33.08
N ARG A 101 33.66 -16.88 32.32
CA ARG A 101 35.06 -16.85 32.79
C ARG A 101 35.53 -15.42 33.06
N GLU A 102 35.23 -14.48 32.17
CA GLU A 102 35.63 -13.08 32.32
C GLU A 102 34.84 -12.36 33.43
N HIS A 103 33.57 -12.72 33.64
CA HIS A 103 32.75 -12.19 34.73
C HIS A 103 33.30 -12.59 36.11
N ARG A 104 33.68 -13.86 36.29
CA ARG A 104 34.37 -14.33 37.51
C ARG A 104 35.72 -13.65 37.74
N GLY A 105 36.34 -13.16 36.67
CA GLY A 105 37.56 -12.35 36.70
C GLY A 105 37.32 -10.87 37.02
N GLY A 106 36.10 -10.45 37.35
CA GLY A 106 35.75 -9.07 37.72
C GLY A 106 35.25 -8.19 36.56
N MET A 107 34.88 -8.76 35.40
CA MET A 107 34.24 -8.02 34.31
C MET A 107 32.83 -7.56 34.70
N HIS A 108 32.49 -6.31 34.41
CA HIS A 108 31.13 -5.81 34.57
C HIS A 108 30.26 -6.19 33.38
N ILE A 109 29.19 -6.95 33.63
CA ILE A 109 28.24 -7.42 32.60
C ILE A 109 27.57 -6.26 31.87
N SER A 110 27.24 -5.18 32.58
CA SER A 110 26.68 -3.97 31.96
C SER A 110 27.65 -3.33 30.95
N SER A 111 28.96 -3.38 31.21
CA SER A 111 29.97 -2.87 30.28
C SER A 111 30.10 -3.75 29.03
N TYR A 112 29.90 -5.07 29.18
CA TYR A 112 29.87 -6.02 28.07
C TYR A 112 28.62 -5.81 27.17
N ILE A 113 27.42 -5.73 27.77
CA ILE A 113 26.18 -5.52 27.01
C ILE A 113 26.21 -4.16 26.28
N ILE A 114 26.64 -3.08 26.93
CA ILE A 114 26.74 -1.76 26.26
C ILE A 114 27.73 -1.79 25.10
N ALA A 115 28.85 -2.53 25.23
CA ALA A 115 29.78 -2.71 24.11
C ALA A 115 29.13 -3.47 22.95
N HIS A 116 28.29 -4.47 23.23
CA HIS A 116 27.47 -5.15 22.23
C HIS A 116 26.47 -4.22 21.58
N MET A 117 25.74 -3.41 22.35
CA MET A 117 24.80 -2.41 21.82
C MET A 117 25.48 -1.48 20.81
N LEU A 118 26.66 -0.94 21.15
CA LEU A 118 27.41 -0.05 20.28
C LEU A 118 27.91 -0.76 19.00
N TYR A 119 28.39 -2.00 19.14
CA TYR A 119 28.84 -2.80 18.00
C TYR A 119 27.67 -3.14 17.06
N GLN A 120 26.52 -3.50 17.63
CA GLN A 120 25.29 -3.81 16.91
C GLN A 120 24.71 -2.58 16.20
N LEU A 121 24.73 -1.42 16.86
CA LEU A 121 24.37 -0.16 16.22
C LEU A 121 25.24 0.13 15.00
N PHE A 122 26.55 -0.11 15.09
CA PHE A 122 27.47 0.02 13.96
C PHE A 122 27.12 -0.93 12.80
N LEU A 123 26.83 -2.20 13.10
CA LEU A 123 26.41 -3.17 12.08
C LEU A 123 25.07 -2.80 11.42
N CYS A 124 24.06 -2.46 12.22
CA CYS A 124 22.75 -2.06 11.71
C CYS A 124 22.84 -0.78 10.86
N LEU A 125 23.71 0.16 11.22
CA LEU A 125 23.97 1.36 10.43
C LEU A 125 24.53 1.01 9.04
N LEU A 126 25.56 0.15 8.99
CA LEU A 126 26.13 -0.31 7.72
C LEU A 126 25.11 -1.09 6.88
N GLN A 127 24.34 -1.99 7.48
CA GLN A 127 23.28 -2.72 6.79
C GLN A 127 22.22 -1.78 6.22
N THR A 128 21.79 -0.78 7.00
CA THR A 128 20.81 0.20 6.56
C THR A 128 21.30 0.99 5.36
N ILE A 129 22.57 1.45 5.39
CA ILE A 129 23.18 2.16 4.25
C ILE A 129 23.20 1.27 3.01
N VAL A 130 23.56 0.00 3.15
CA VAL A 130 23.58 -0.96 2.03
C VAL A 130 22.18 -1.21 1.47
N THR A 131 21.19 -1.46 2.33
CA THR A 131 19.80 -1.68 1.93
C THR A 131 19.24 -0.45 1.21
N LEU A 132 19.47 0.74 1.76
CA LEU A 132 19.09 2.00 1.12
C LEU A 132 19.77 2.19 -0.24
N GLY A 133 21.09 1.95 -0.33
CA GLY A 133 21.83 2.06 -1.59
C GLY A 133 21.25 1.15 -2.68
N ILE A 134 20.85 -0.07 -2.33
CA ILE A 134 20.30 -1.03 -3.30
C ILE A 134 18.86 -0.69 -3.68
N THR A 135 18.02 -0.28 -2.73
CA THR A 135 16.67 0.19 -3.07
C THR A 135 16.69 1.40 -4.00
N TYR A 136 17.72 2.26 -3.87
CA TYR A 136 17.98 3.32 -4.83
C TYR A 136 18.40 2.79 -6.21
N LEU A 137 19.30 1.81 -6.27
CA LEU A 137 19.72 1.18 -7.54
C LEU A 137 18.55 0.49 -8.27
N VAL A 138 17.58 -0.05 -7.53
CA VAL A 138 16.36 -0.67 -8.08
C VAL A 138 15.32 0.38 -8.54
N LYS A 139 15.65 1.68 -8.47
CA LYS A 139 14.79 2.80 -8.91
C LYS A 139 13.43 2.84 -8.22
N MET A 140 13.42 2.62 -6.92
CA MET A 140 12.20 2.85 -6.13
C MET A 140 11.80 4.32 -6.18
N LYS A 141 10.49 4.57 -6.31
CA LYS A 141 9.91 5.92 -6.40
C LYS A 141 9.89 6.57 -5.02
N TYR A 142 11.00 7.19 -4.63
CA TYR A 142 11.06 8.00 -3.42
C TYR A 142 10.57 9.43 -3.68
N PRO A 143 9.73 10.01 -2.80
CA PRO A 143 9.40 11.43 -2.88
C PRO A 143 10.63 12.29 -2.62
N THR A 144 10.69 13.48 -3.23
CA THR A 144 11.87 14.36 -3.18
C THR A 144 12.04 15.12 -1.87
N LYS A 145 10.97 15.28 -1.06
CA LYS A 145 11.01 15.99 0.22
C LYS A 145 10.72 15.04 1.37
N GLY A 146 11.59 15.07 2.38
CA GLY A 146 11.38 14.43 3.67
C GLY A 146 10.51 15.26 4.61
N LEU A 147 10.22 14.70 5.77
CA LEU A 147 9.38 15.32 6.79
C LEU A 147 10.25 16.14 7.77
N PHE A 148 11.44 15.66 8.10
CA PHE A 148 12.43 16.28 9.00
C PHE A 148 13.62 16.87 8.25
N THR A 149 14.14 16.14 7.27
CA THR A 149 15.23 16.62 6.42
C THR A 149 14.69 16.93 5.02
N ASP A 150 15.39 17.80 4.28
CA ASP A 150 15.05 18.04 2.87
C ASP A 150 15.18 16.77 2.01
N TRP A 151 15.81 15.71 2.54
CA TRP A 151 16.11 14.45 1.88
C TRP A 151 15.27 13.33 2.49
N PHE A 152 14.18 12.94 1.83
CA PHE A 152 13.32 11.82 2.26
C PHE A 152 14.09 10.54 2.59
N PHE A 153 15.16 10.29 1.84
CA PHE A 153 16.03 9.14 1.98
C PHE A 153 16.67 9.02 3.37
N VAL A 154 17.01 10.14 4.01
CA VAL A 154 17.62 10.17 5.34
C VAL A 154 16.57 9.83 6.40
N ASP A 155 15.40 10.46 6.33
CA ASP A 155 14.29 10.20 7.25
C ASP A 155 13.84 8.74 7.19
N PHE A 156 13.73 8.20 5.98
CA PHE A 156 13.40 6.79 5.75
C PHE A 156 14.49 5.84 6.27
N GLY A 157 15.76 6.22 6.08
CA GLY A 157 16.89 5.49 6.61
C GLY A 157 16.94 5.43 8.13
N ILE A 158 16.61 6.53 8.81
CA ILE A 158 16.52 6.55 10.27
C ILE A 158 15.43 5.57 10.76
N THR A 159 14.28 5.53 10.09
CA THR A 159 13.22 4.57 10.43
C THR A 159 13.68 3.12 10.26
N ILE A 160 14.29 2.78 9.12
CA ILE A 160 14.84 1.43 8.88
C ILE A 160 15.88 1.06 9.95
N LEU A 161 16.78 1.99 10.28
CA LEU A 161 17.80 1.80 11.30
C LEU A 161 17.19 1.52 12.67
N LEU A 162 16.22 2.33 13.09
CA LEU A 162 15.57 2.19 14.40
C LEU A 162 14.79 0.87 14.53
N ILE A 163 14.07 0.46 13.47
CA ILE A 163 13.33 -0.81 13.46
C ILE A 163 14.31 -1.98 13.55
N THR A 164 15.35 -1.97 12.71
CA THR A 164 16.36 -3.04 12.66
C THR A 164 17.08 -3.13 14.00
N TYR A 165 17.47 -1.99 14.58
CA TYR A 165 18.19 -1.96 15.85
C TYR A 165 17.31 -2.35 17.05
N ALA A 166 16.03 -1.96 17.07
CA ALA A 166 15.10 -2.40 18.11
C ALA A 166 14.85 -3.92 18.05
N ALA A 167 14.72 -4.48 16.84
CA ALA A 167 14.62 -5.93 16.64
C ALA A 167 15.91 -6.68 17.01
N ASP A 168 17.06 -6.05 16.79
CA ASP A 168 18.36 -6.56 17.18
C ASP A 168 18.51 -6.60 18.71
N MET A 169 18.10 -5.54 19.43
CA MET A 169 18.12 -5.57 20.90
C MET A 169 17.17 -6.63 21.48
N LEU A 170 16.01 -6.84 20.85
CA LEU A 170 15.10 -7.93 21.20
C LEU A 170 15.79 -9.30 21.07
N SER A 171 16.49 -9.52 19.95
CA SER A 171 17.21 -10.77 19.70
C SER A 171 18.47 -10.93 20.55
N LEU A 172 19.15 -9.83 20.92
CA LEU A 172 20.23 -9.84 21.90
C LEU A 172 19.72 -10.28 23.26
N TRP A 173 18.57 -9.74 23.71
CA TRP A 173 17.92 -10.20 24.93
C TRP A 173 17.59 -11.69 24.87
N ILE A 174 16.97 -12.17 23.78
CA ILE A 174 16.70 -13.61 23.61
C ILE A 174 17.99 -14.43 23.64
N SER A 175 19.08 -13.94 23.06
CA SER A 175 20.39 -14.60 23.09
C SER A 175 20.94 -14.78 24.51
N THR A 176 20.63 -13.86 25.44
CA THR A 176 20.99 -14.02 26.85
C THR A 176 20.15 -15.06 27.58
N LEU A 177 18.91 -15.32 27.14
CA LEU A 177 18.04 -16.36 27.70
C LEU A 177 18.36 -17.75 27.17
N ALA A 178 18.71 -17.84 25.89
CA ALA A 178 18.97 -19.11 25.24
C ALA A 178 20.28 -19.72 25.75
N ARG A 179 20.26 -21.04 26.03
CA ARG A 179 21.42 -21.73 26.59
C ARG A 179 22.47 -22.07 25.54
N ASN A 180 22.03 -22.30 24.32
CA ASN A 180 22.86 -22.67 23.19
C ASN A 180 22.29 -22.05 21.90
N THR A 181 23.12 -22.04 20.87
CA THR A 181 22.75 -21.50 19.56
C THR A 181 21.58 -22.23 18.92
N THR A 182 21.45 -23.54 19.15
CA THR A 182 20.34 -24.36 18.63
C THR A 182 18.99 -23.88 19.16
N ILE A 183 18.84 -23.72 20.48
CA ILE A 183 17.60 -23.23 21.11
C ILE A 183 17.28 -21.82 20.61
N ALA A 184 18.29 -20.95 20.53
CA ALA A 184 18.10 -19.58 20.03
C ALA A 184 17.52 -19.59 18.61
N MET A 185 18.05 -20.45 17.73
CA MET A 185 17.55 -20.62 16.37
C MET A 185 16.17 -21.27 16.30
N THR A 186 15.83 -22.16 17.23
CA THR A 186 14.48 -22.74 17.29
C THR A 186 13.43 -21.73 17.76
N ILE A 187 13.78 -20.81 18.65
CA ILE A 187 12.86 -19.78 19.18
C ILE A 187 12.60 -18.67 18.15
N MET A 188 13.61 -18.34 17.34
CA MET A 188 13.57 -17.20 16.43
C MET A 188 12.31 -17.18 15.51
N PRO A 189 11.93 -18.26 14.79
CA PRO A 189 10.75 -18.21 13.92
C PRO A 189 9.47 -17.85 14.67
N PHE A 190 9.29 -18.33 15.90
CA PHE A 190 8.10 -18.02 16.71
C PHE A 190 8.07 -16.55 17.11
N VAL A 191 9.22 -15.98 17.47
CA VAL A 191 9.35 -14.56 17.78
C VAL A 191 9.04 -13.72 16.53
N LEU A 192 9.57 -14.09 15.38
CA LEU A 192 9.29 -13.40 14.12
C LEU A 192 7.81 -13.45 13.77
N VAL A 193 7.18 -14.63 13.83
CA VAL A 193 5.73 -14.78 13.60
C VAL A 193 4.92 -13.89 14.55
N PHE A 194 5.28 -13.84 15.84
CA PHE A 194 4.63 -12.96 16.81
C PHE A 194 4.78 -11.48 16.44
N GLN A 195 5.98 -11.04 16.03
CA GLN A 195 6.20 -9.66 15.58
C GLN A 195 5.34 -9.32 14.36
N LEU A 196 5.23 -10.23 13.39
CA LEU A 196 4.50 -9.97 12.14
C LEU A 196 2.98 -9.98 12.32
N ILE A 197 2.44 -10.94 13.07
CA ILE A 197 0.99 -11.03 13.33
C ILE A 197 0.49 -9.78 14.04
N PHE A 198 1.26 -9.31 15.02
CA PHE A 198 0.91 -8.15 15.85
C PHE A 198 1.56 -6.86 15.37
N SER A 199 1.91 -6.76 14.08
CA SER A 199 2.42 -5.52 13.46
C SER A 199 1.36 -4.42 13.33
N GLY A 200 0.08 -4.72 13.56
CA GLY A 200 -1.01 -3.74 13.64
C GLY A 200 -1.50 -3.18 12.30
N GLY A 201 -0.74 -3.35 11.21
CA GLY A 201 -1.05 -2.75 9.91
C GLY A 201 -1.99 -3.56 9.01
N MET A 202 -1.58 -4.77 8.64
CA MET A 202 -2.21 -5.55 7.56
C MET A 202 -3.26 -6.56 8.06
N ILE A 203 -3.12 -7.03 9.29
CA ILE A 203 -3.96 -8.10 9.84
C ILE A 203 -5.02 -7.46 10.75
N PRO A 204 -6.32 -7.62 10.45
CA PRO A 204 -7.37 -7.09 11.31
C PRO A 204 -7.39 -7.86 12.64
N LEU A 205 -7.07 -7.16 13.72
CA LEU A 205 -6.99 -7.75 15.06
C LEU A 205 -8.25 -7.48 15.87
N PRO A 206 -8.74 -8.48 16.64
CA PRO A 206 -9.85 -8.28 17.56
C PRO A 206 -9.48 -7.25 18.64
N VAL A 207 -10.47 -6.52 19.15
CA VAL A 207 -10.28 -5.41 20.11
C VAL A 207 -9.45 -5.84 21.34
N ILE A 208 -9.65 -7.07 21.82
CA ILE A 208 -8.94 -7.64 22.97
C ILE A 208 -7.44 -7.82 22.70
N ALA A 209 -7.07 -8.06 21.44
CA ALA A 209 -5.69 -8.31 21.02
C ALA A 209 -4.93 -7.03 20.63
N LYS A 210 -5.63 -5.90 20.42
CA LYS A 210 -5.02 -4.61 20.06
C LYS A 210 -3.97 -4.11 21.06
N PRO A 211 -4.12 -4.25 22.39
CA PRO A 211 -3.07 -3.83 23.32
C PRO A 211 -1.76 -4.59 23.14
N VAL A 212 -1.81 -5.83 22.63
CA VAL A 212 -0.61 -6.67 22.43
C VAL A 212 0.28 -6.13 21.30
N THR A 213 -0.30 -5.45 20.31
CA THR A 213 0.49 -4.87 19.20
C THR A 213 1.45 -3.79 19.67
N GLN A 214 1.09 -3.06 20.73
CA GLN A 214 1.96 -2.01 21.29
C GLN A 214 3.24 -2.57 21.92
N PHE A 215 3.33 -3.88 22.14
CA PHE A 215 4.54 -4.56 22.64
C PHE A 215 5.41 -5.13 21.51
N THR A 216 4.96 -5.09 20.25
CA THR A 216 5.80 -5.51 19.12
C THR A 216 6.63 -4.34 18.61
N VAL A 217 7.85 -4.64 18.18
CA VAL A 217 8.72 -3.68 17.48
C VAL A 217 8.15 -3.36 16.10
N ALA A 218 7.48 -4.34 15.48
CA ALA A 218 6.89 -4.22 14.16
C ALA A 218 5.77 -3.17 14.10
N CYS A 219 4.98 -2.97 15.16
CA CYS A 219 3.87 -2.01 15.16
C CYS A 219 4.29 -0.54 15.03
N PRO A 220 5.11 0.03 15.94
CA PRO A 220 5.59 1.41 15.76
C PRO A 220 6.49 1.54 14.53
N GLY A 221 7.20 0.47 14.12
CA GLY A 221 7.95 0.44 12.88
C GLY A 221 7.08 0.60 11.63
N PHE A 222 5.98 -0.15 11.57
CA PHE A 222 4.98 -0.06 10.51
C PHE A 222 4.32 1.31 10.49
N ASN A 223 3.88 1.80 11.65
CA ASN A 223 3.23 3.10 11.77
C ASN A 223 4.16 4.24 11.33
N ALA A 224 5.45 4.19 11.71
CA ALA A 224 6.45 5.17 11.26
C ALA A 224 6.64 5.14 9.74
N MET A 225 6.77 3.95 9.13
CA MET A 225 6.93 3.83 7.67
C MET A 225 5.68 4.26 6.91
N ALA A 226 4.50 3.84 7.35
CA ALA A 226 3.23 4.18 6.72
C ALA A 226 2.93 5.69 6.83
N SER A 227 3.25 6.29 7.99
CA SER A 227 3.20 7.73 8.18
C SER A 227 4.15 8.43 7.22
N GLN A 228 5.45 8.09 7.19
CA GLN A 228 6.43 8.73 6.29
C GLN A 228 6.10 8.57 4.81
N ALA A 229 5.49 7.46 4.41
CA ALA A 229 5.13 7.23 3.01
C ALA A 229 3.90 8.04 2.57
N ASP A 230 3.27 8.81 3.46
CA ASP A 230 2.03 9.55 3.24
C ASP A 230 0.93 8.65 2.68
N THR A 231 0.64 7.57 3.40
CA THR A 231 -0.26 6.51 2.94
C THR A 231 -1.70 7.02 2.81
N ASN A 232 -2.12 7.93 3.70
CA ASN A 232 -3.51 8.44 3.77
C ASN A 232 -3.89 9.35 2.60
N SER A 233 -2.94 10.04 1.96
CA SER A 233 -3.23 10.92 0.82
C SER A 233 -3.32 10.18 -0.52
N LYS A 234 -2.90 8.91 -0.56
CA LYS A 234 -2.77 8.15 -1.80
C LYS A 234 -4.09 7.56 -2.27
N PRO A 235 -4.30 7.46 -3.60
CA PRO A 235 -5.50 6.84 -4.15
C PRO A 235 -5.55 5.34 -3.83
N TYR A 236 -6.76 4.85 -3.61
CA TYR A 236 -7.04 3.44 -3.39
C TYR A 236 -7.11 2.70 -4.74
N ALA A 237 -6.19 1.76 -4.99
CA ALA A 237 -6.07 1.12 -6.30
C ALA A 237 -7.29 0.24 -6.61
N SER A 238 -7.74 -0.56 -5.64
CA SER A 238 -8.93 -1.40 -5.79
C SER A 238 -10.19 -0.62 -6.15
N THR A 239 -10.34 0.64 -5.71
CA THR A 239 -11.47 1.48 -6.14
C THR A 239 -11.41 1.77 -7.64
N SER A 240 -10.22 2.01 -8.19
CA SER A 240 -10.08 2.22 -9.64
C SER A 240 -10.36 0.94 -10.45
N THR A 241 -10.00 -0.23 -9.92
CA THR A 241 -10.29 -1.52 -10.54
C THR A 241 -11.77 -1.85 -10.46
N MET A 242 -12.41 -1.66 -9.30
CA MET A 242 -13.85 -1.84 -9.12
C MET A 242 -14.64 -0.86 -10.01
N LEU A 243 -14.21 0.40 -10.12
CA LEU A 243 -14.83 1.36 -11.02
C LEU A 243 -14.74 0.92 -12.48
N ARG A 244 -13.59 0.42 -12.93
CA ARG A 244 -13.46 -0.13 -14.29
C ARG A 244 -14.37 -1.34 -14.51
N GLN A 245 -14.38 -2.28 -13.57
CA GLN A 245 -15.26 -3.44 -13.63
C GLN A 245 -16.74 -3.05 -13.66
N MET A 246 -17.12 -2.00 -12.91
CA MET A 246 -18.46 -1.43 -12.96
C MET A 246 -18.72 -0.80 -14.32
N GLU A 247 -17.78 -0.01 -14.85
CA GLU A 247 -17.91 0.64 -16.18
C GLU A 247 -18.18 -0.36 -17.31
N ASP A 248 -17.63 -1.57 -17.21
CA ASP A 248 -17.79 -2.66 -18.19
C ASP A 248 -19.09 -3.47 -18.02
N LEU A 249 -19.91 -3.20 -16.98
CA LEU A 249 -21.19 -3.89 -16.80
C LEU A 249 -22.22 -3.41 -17.81
N ASP A 250 -22.75 -4.35 -18.59
CA ASP A 250 -23.92 -4.14 -19.44
C ASP A 250 -25.20 -4.16 -18.59
N PHE A 251 -26.06 -3.18 -18.80
CA PHE A 251 -27.42 -3.17 -18.27
C PHE A 251 -28.41 -2.84 -19.38
N GLU A 252 -29.60 -3.45 -19.27
CA GLU A 252 -30.70 -3.23 -20.18
C GLU A 252 -31.58 -2.11 -19.61
N VAL A 253 -31.64 -0.97 -20.30
CA VAL A 253 -32.54 0.14 -19.99
C VAL A 253 -33.75 0.01 -20.90
N THR A 254 -34.93 -0.18 -20.32
CA THR A 254 -36.19 -0.02 -21.04
C THR A 254 -36.52 1.47 -21.12
N VAL A 255 -36.54 2.02 -22.34
CA VAL A 255 -37.06 3.36 -22.60
C VAL A 255 -38.35 3.25 -23.40
N THR A 256 -39.30 4.14 -23.16
CA THR A 256 -40.53 4.20 -23.96
C THR A 256 -40.30 5.05 -25.21
N MET A 257 -41.00 4.76 -26.31
CA MET A 257 -40.92 5.58 -27.52
C MET A 257 -41.35 7.04 -27.27
N GLY A 258 -42.22 7.30 -26.29
CA GLY A 258 -42.51 8.66 -25.84
C GLY A 258 -41.28 9.40 -25.30
N GLN A 259 -40.40 8.69 -24.57
CA GLN A 259 -39.13 9.27 -24.10
C GLN A 259 -38.14 9.52 -25.25
N VAL A 260 -38.15 8.67 -26.28
CA VAL A 260 -37.34 8.85 -27.50
C VAL A 260 -37.82 10.06 -28.31
N LEU A 261 -39.14 10.23 -28.46
CA LEU A 261 -39.73 11.39 -29.14
C LEU A 261 -39.40 12.71 -28.42
N ASN A 262 -39.55 12.75 -27.10
CA ASN A 262 -39.16 13.94 -26.31
C ASN A 262 -37.67 14.29 -26.45
N PHE A 263 -36.81 13.29 -26.63
CA PHE A 263 -35.39 13.51 -26.89
C PHE A 263 -35.15 14.06 -28.31
N LEU A 264 -35.89 13.59 -29.31
CA LEU A 264 -35.83 14.12 -30.68
C LEU A 264 -36.41 15.54 -30.81
N GLN A 265 -37.21 15.98 -29.82
CA GLN A 265 -37.65 17.37 -29.69
C GLN A 265 -36.58 18.29 -29.10
N ASP A 266 -35.54 17.75 -28.47
CA ASP A 266 -34.47 18.52 -27.84
C ASP A 266 -33.60 19.22 -28.90
N THR A 267 -33.55 20.55 -28.85
CA THR A 267 -32.84 21.41 -29.80
C THR A 267 -31.38 21.68 -29.43
N ASP A 268 -30.89 21.16 -28.30
CA ASP A 268 -29.55 21.45 -27.80
C ASP A 268 -28.43 20.61 -28.49
N ASN A 269 -28.79 19.63 -29.32
CA ASN A 269 -27.84 18.75 -30.02
C ASN A 269 -27.74 19.05 -31.53
N GLU A 270 -26.54 19.41 -32.00
CA GLU A 270 -26.27 19.85 -33.38
C GLU A 270 -26.62 18.79 -34.45
N SER A 271 -26.52 17.50 -34.13
CA SER A 271 -26.95 16.41 -35.02
C SER A 271 -28.46 16.33 -35.16
N ILE A 272 -29.20 16.51 -34.05
CA ILE A 272 -30.67 16.46 -34.03
C ILE A 272 -31.24 17.64 -34.82
N VAL A 273 -30.63 18.82 -34.70
CA VAL A 273 -31.01 20.01 -35.49
C VAL A 273 -30.88 19.74 -37.00
N LYS A 274 -29.75 19.18 -37.44
CA LYS A 274 -29.52 18.83 -38.86
C LYS A 274 -30.51 17.80 -39.40
N ILE A 275 -30.95 16.87 -38.55
CA ILE A 275 -31.97 15.88 -38.91
C ILE A 275 -33.34 16.55 -39.01
N ARG A 276 -33.70 17.38 -38.04
CA ARG A 276 -35.01 18.06 -38.00
C ARG A 276 -35.23 18.99 -39.18
N GLU A 277 -34.18 19.62 -39.69
CA GLU A 277 -34.24 20.55 -40.82
C GLU A 277 -34.33 19.88 -42.21
N LYS A 278 -34.15 18.54 -42.30
CA LYS A 278 -34.28 17.86 -43.59
C LYS A 278 -35.74 17.85 -44.05
N GLU A 279 -35.94 18.34 -45.27
CA GLU A 279 -37.21 18.31 -45.97
C GLU A 279 -37.50 16.89 -46.46
N VAL A 280 -38.72 16.43 -46.23
CA VAL A 280 -39.24 15.18 -46.77
C VAL A 280 -40.22 15.56 -47.89
N GLY A 281 -40.12 14.88 -49.03
CA GLY A 281 -40.76 15.26 -50.29
C GLY A 281 -42.29 15.46 -50.21
N SER A 282 -42.84 16.11 -51.22
CA SER A 282 -44.25 16.49 -51.28
C SER A 282 -45.19 15.28 -51.41
N PHE A 283 -46.02 15.07 -50.39
CA PHE A 283 -47.10 14.07 -50.25
C PHE A 283 -46.62 12.63 -50.05
N ILE A 284 -46.42 12.27 -48.79
CA ILE A 284 -45.79 11.01 -48.39
C ILE A 284 -46.54 10.48 -47.15
N THR A 285 -46.94 9.21 -47.17
CA THR A 285 -47.52 8.54 -45.99
C THR A 285 -46.42 8.26 -44.95
N ILE A 286 -46.75 7.99 -43.68
CA ILE A 286 -45.72 7.60 -42.68
C ILE A 286 -44.93 6.37 -43.16
N GLY A 287 -45.57 5.46 -43.90
CA GLY A 287 -44.90 4.31 -44.50
C GLY A 287 -43.91 4.69 -45.60
N ASP A 288 -44.26 5.65 -46.45
CA ASP A 288 -43.38 6.14 -47.51
C ASP A 288 -42.19 6.95 -46.93
N ILE A 289 -42.38 7.68 -45.82
CA ILE A 289 -41.30 8.40 -45.11
C ILE A 289 -40.27 7.39 -44.56
N LEU A 290 -40.75 6.33 -43.90
CA LEU A 290 -39.90 5.27 -43.36
C LEU A 290 -39.14 4.55 -44.48
N GLN A 291 -39.81 4.31 -45.61
CA GLN A 291 -39.21 3.68 -46.79
C GLN A 291 -38.16 4.58 -47.44
N GLU A 292 -38.39 5.89 -47.52
CA GLU A 292 -37.43 6.86 -48.07
C GLU A 292 -36.18 6.97 -47.19
N VAL A 293 -36.33 7.05 -45.86
CA VAL A 293 -35.20 7.01 -44.90
C VAL A 293 -34.40 5.72 -45.02
N ARG A 294 -35.03 4.61 -45.40
CA ARG A 294 -34.41 3.29 -45.56
C ARG A 294 -33.71 3.08 -46.92
N THR A 295 -34.26 3.62 -48.01
CA THR A 295 -33.83 3.30 -49.39
C THR A 295 -33.01 4.39 -50.06
N ASN A 296 -33.20 5.65 -49.68
CA ASN A 296 -32.50 6.76 -50.31
C ASN A 296 -31.04 6.84 -49.80
N GLU A 297 -30.10 7.04 -50.73
CA GLU A 297 -28.66 7.17 -50.45
C GLU A 297 -28.33 8.43 -49.63
N GLN A 298 -29.12 9.51 -49.74
CA GLN A 298 -28.97 10.73 -48.93
C GLN A 298 -29.13 10.52 -47.43
N PHE A 299 -29.69 9.37 -47.03
CA PHE A 299 -29.93 9.01 -45.64
C PHE A 299 -28.97 7.89 -45.17
N SER A 300 -27.99 7.45 -45.97
CA SER A 300 -27.04 6.40 -45.52
C SER A 300 -26.29 6.82 -44.26
N ASP A 301 -25.77 8.05 -44.25
CA ASP A 301 -25.01 8.59 -43.13
C ASP A 301 -25.89 8.77 -41.88
N LEU A 302 -27.18 9.05 -42.07
CA LEU A 302 -28.16 9.17 -40.99
C LEU A 302 -28.55 7.83 -40.40
N ARG A 303 -28.68 6.77 -41.23
CA ARG A 303 -29.03 5.43 -40.75
C ARG A 303 -27.98 4.84 -39.81
N GLU A 304 -26.73 5.23 -40.03
CA GLU A 304 -25.59 4.84 -39.19
C GLU A 304 -25.37 5.80 -38.00
N GLU A 305 -26.03 6.96 -37.99
CA GLU A 305 -25.92 7.94 -36.92
C GLU A 305 -26.56 7.39 -35.63
N ILE A 306 -25.72 7.22 -34.61
CA ILE A 306 -26.11 6.69 -33.30
C ILE A 306 -26.64 7.86 -32.47
N LEU A 307 -27.95 7.84 -32.18
CA LEU A 307 -28.60 8.88 -31.38
C LEU A 307 -28.31 8.66 -29.88
N ILE A 308 -28.59 7.45 -29.39
CA ILE A 308 -28.44 7.08 -27.97
C ILE A 308 -28.10 5.58 -27.86
N TYR A 309 -27.09 5.20 -27.05
CA TYR A 309 -26.88 3.81 -26.59
C TYR A 309 -27.01 2.70 -27.69
N ASN A 310 -26.44 2.94 -28.88
CA ASN A 310 -26.51 2.08 -30.09
C ASN A 310 -27.88 2.04 -30.81
N LEU A 311 -28.83 2.86 -30.40
CA LEU A 311 -30.05 3.14 -31.15
C LEU A 311 -29.71 4.08 -32.30
N SER A 312 -29.50 3.49 -33.48
CA SER A 312 -29.36 4.26 -34.72
C SER A 312 -30.73 4.63 -35.26
N ILE A 313 -30.77 5.66 -36.11
CA ILE A 313 -32.00 6.04 -36.83
C ILE A 313 -32.55 4.83 -37.62
N GLY A 314 -31.66 4.03 -38.23
CA GLY A 314 -32.05 2.80 -38.91
C GLY A 314 -32.77 1.80 -38.00
N ARG A 315 -32.34 1.65 -36.74
CA ARG A 315 -32.98 0.75 -35.78
C ARG A 315 -34.33 1.27 -35.30
N ILE A 316 -34.49 2.58 -35.14
CA ILE A 316 -35.78 3.21 -34.81
C ILE A 316 -36.78 2.97 -35.93
N VAL A 317 -36.35 3.16 -37.18
CA VAL A 317 -37.18 2.91 -38.37
C VAL A 317 -37.64 1.44 -38.45
N GLU A 318 -36.75 0.49 -38.18
CA GLU A 318 -37.11 -0.95 -38.11
C GLU A 318 -38.11 -1.27 -37.00
N LEU A 319 -38.05 -0.57 -35.86
CA LEU A 319 -38.99 -0.76 -34.75
C LEU A 319 -40.36 -0.17 -35.10
N MET A 320 -40.38 1.02 -35.72
CA MET A 320 -41.61 1.64 -36.22
C MET A 320 -42.32 0.79 -37.28
N GLU A 321 -41.58 0.00 -38.08
CA GLU A 321 -42.15 -0.94 -39.06
C GLU A 321 -42.75 -2.20 -38.43
N ASN A 322 -42.24 -2.68 -37.29
CA ASN A 322 -42.67 -3.93 -36.66
C ASN A 322 -43.82 -3.76 -35.67
N ALA A 323 -44.10 -2.53 -35.23
CA ALA A 323 -45.23 -2.22 -34.38
C ALA A 323 -46.54 -2.29 -35.19
N ASP A 324 -47.64 -2.72 -34.54
CA ASP A 324 -49.04 -2.64 -35.05
C ASP A 324 -49.44 -1.20 -35.50
N PHE A 325 -48.57 -0.22 -35.28
CA PHE A 325 -48.62 1.14 -35.77
C PHE A 325 -48.73 1.24 -37.30
N MET A 326 -47.97 0.45 -38.07
CA MET A 326 -47.99 0.55 -39.54
C MET A 326 -49.38 0.23 -40.12
N ASP A 327 -50.11 -0.72 -39.55
CA ASP A 327 -51.42 -1.11 -40.07
C ASP A 327 -52.49 -0.02 -39.91
N LYS A 328 -52.31 0.92 -38.97
CA LYS A 328 -53.26 2.01 -38.69
C LYS A 328 -52.87 3.34 -39.35
N TYR A 329 -51.59 3.53 -39.69
CA TYR A 329 -51.03 4.81 -40.16
C TYR A 329 -50.42 4.77 -41.56
N ARG A 330 -50.26 3.58 -42.18
CA ARG A 330 -49.71 3.41 -43.55
C ARG A 330 -50.45 4.21 -44.62
N ASP A 331 -51.76 4.41 -44.49
CA ASP A 331 -52.59 5.05 -45.53
C ASP A 331 -53.05 6.47 -45.16
N ARG A 332 -52.56 7.05 -44.06
CA ARG A 332 -52.93 8.43 -43.67
C ARG A 332 -52.04 9.43 -44.39
N GLU A 333 -52.66 10.19 -45.29
CA GLU A 333 -51.99 11.29 -46.01
C GLU A 333 -51.63 12.42 -45.03
N ILE A 334 -50.34 12.68 -44.88
CA ILE A 334 -49.82 13.87 -44.21
C ILE A 334 -49.56 14.91 -45.30
N GLY A 335 -50.42 15.92 -45.40
CA GLY A 335 -50.31 16.97 -46.41
C GLY A 335 -49.23 18.02 -46.10
N GLY A 336 -48.53 18.46 -47.15
CA GLY A 336 -47.55 19.56 -47.15
C GLY A 336 -46.10 19.08 -47.25
N THR A 337 -45.20 19.91 -47.79
CA THR A 337 -43.75 19.77 -47.60
C THR A 337 -43.47 19.93 -46.11
N ARG A 338 -43.15 18.83 -45.42
CA ARG A 338 -42.86 18.84 -43.99
C ARG A 338 -41.42 18.48 -43.73
N THR A 339 -40.88 19.07 -42.68
CA THR A 339 -39.56 18.70 -42.17
C THR A 339 -39.69 17.52 -41.20
N ILE A 340 -38.60 16.76 -40.98
CA ILE A 340 -38.58 15.67 -39.99
C ILE A 340 -38.97 16.19 -38.60
N GLY A 341 -38.61 17.43 -38.25
CA GLY A 341 -39.01 18.06 -37.00
C GLY A 341 -40.52 18.17 -36.82
N GLU A 342 -41.25 18.58 -37.85
CA GLU A 342 -42.73 18.71 -37.80
C GLU A 342 -43.45 17.36 -37.65
N ILE A 343 -42.83 16.29 -38.14
CA ILE A 343 -43.34 14.91 -38.00
C ILE A 343 -43.11 14.41 -36.57
N VAL A 344 -41.93 14.68 -36.00
CA VAL A 344 -41.62 14.34 -34.59
C VAL A 344 -42.56 15.06 -33.64
N ASP A 345 -42.80 16.36 -33.86
CA ASP A 345 -43.70 17.16 -33.03
C ASP A 345 -45.16 16.67 -33.14
N TYR A 346 -45.58 16.25 -34.34
CA TYR A 346 -46.90 15.63 -34.54
C TYR A 346 -47.04 14.30 -33.77
N LEU A 347 -46.03 13.42 -33.81
CA LEU A 347 -46.06 12.13 -33.09
C LEU A 347 -45.97 12.29 -31.57
N ALA A 348 -45.30 13.33 -31.10
CA ALA A 348 -45.23 13.66 -29.67
C ALA A 348 -46.58 14.15 -29.13
N ASP A 349 -47.30 14.97 -29.89
CA ASP A 349 -48.48 15.71 -29.40
C ASP A 349 -49.84 15.13 -29.84
N ASP A 350 -49.92 14.30 -30.90
CA ASP A 350 -51.20 13.80 -31.39
C ASP A 350 -51.80 12.72 -30.43
N PRO A 351 -53.08 12.83 -30.03
CA PRO A 351 -53.77 11.83 -29.22
C PRO A 351 -53.82 10.43 -29.84
N SER A 352 -53.77 10.33 -31.17
CA SER A 352 -53.83 9.06 -31.90
C SER A 352 -52.52 8.26 -31.81
N ALA A 353 -51.38 8.91 -31.55
CA ALA A 353 -50.07 8.28 -31.39
C ALA A 353 -49.80 7.71 -29.97
N GLU A 354 -50.82 7.58 -29.12
CA GLU A 354 -50.67 7.14 -27.73
C GLU A 354 -50.15 5.70 -27.58
N ASP A 355 -50.58 4.79 -28.45
CA ASP A 355 -50.12 3.39 -28.45
C ASP A 355 -48.64 3.29 -28.82
N PHE A 356 -48.20 4.10 -29.79
CA PHE A 356 -46.80 4.21 -30.18
C PHE A 356 -45.93 4.73 -29.04
N ARG A 357 -46.35 5.79 -28.35
CA ARG A 357 -45.58 6.37 -27.22
C ARG A 357 -45.35 5.39 -26.07
N LYS A 358 -46.22 4.40 -25.88
CA LYS A 358 -46.15 3.40 -24.81
C LYS A 358 -45.27 2.20 -25.14
N GLU A 359 -44.80 2.08 -26.38
CA GLU A 359 -43.96 0.96 -26.80
C GLU A 359 -42.59 1.02 -26.11
N GLU A 360 -42.17 -0.11 -25.53
CA GLU A 360 -40.92 -0.22 -24.78
C GLU A 360 -39.77 -0.71 -25.68
N VAL A 361 -38.68 0.04 -25.68
CA VAL A 361 -37.43 -0.29 -26.37
C VAL A 361 -36.40 -0.69 -25.34
N VAL A 362 -35.91 -1.93 -25.44
CA VAL A 362 -34.80 -2.42 -24.63
C VAL A 362 -33.50 -1.93 -25.24
N ILE A 363 -32.85 -1.01 -24.56
CA ILE A 363 -31.55 -0.47 -24.91
C ILE A 363 -30.48 -1.17 -24.07
N ARG A 364 -29.51 -1.79 -24.74
CA ARG A 364 -28.30 -2.32 -24.08
C ARG A 364 -27.27 -1.22 -23.96
N THR A 365 -26.92 -0.86 -22.74
CA THR A 365 -25.89 0.14 -22.47
C THR A 365 -24.94 -0.30 -21.37
N THR A 366 -23.76 0.29 -21.35
CA THR A 366 -22.72 0.02 -20.36
C THR A 366 -22.78 1.08 -19.26
N VAL A 367 -22.54 0.70 -18.01
CA VAL A 367 -22.48 1.65 -16.88
C VAL A 367 -21.47 2.76 -17.15
N GLY A 368 -20.39 2.50 -17.88
CA GLY A 368 -19.43 3.51 -18.32
C GLY A 368 -20.06 4.63 -19.14
N LYS A 369 -20.91 4.30 -20.12
CA LYS A 369 -21.63 5.29 -20.95
C LYS A 369 -22.63 6.11 -20.13
N ALA A 370 -23.28 5.49 -19.15
CA ALA A 370 -24.19 6.18 -18.24
C ALA A 370 -23.44 7.10 -17.25
N MET A 371 -22.26 6.68 -16.78
CA MET A 371 -21.40 7.51 -15.94
C MET A 371 -20.85 8.73 -16.69
N ASP A 372 -20.53 8.61 -17.98
CA ASP A 372 -20.09 9.73 -18.82
C ASP A 372 -21.16 10.84 -18.91
N LEU A 373 -22.44 10.45 -19.08
CA LEU A 373 -23.58 11.38 -19.12
C LEU A 373 -23.83 12.09 -17.78
N MET A 374 -23.65 11.38 -16.66
CA MET A 374 -23.84 11.94 -15.32
C MET A 374 -22.59 12.70 -14.80
N GLY A 375 -21.58 12.93 -15.65
CA GLY A 375 -20.34 13.58 -15.25
C GLY A 375 -19.39 12.62 -14.54
N LYS A 376 -18.76 11.71 -15.32
CA LYS A 376 -17.85 10.65 -14.85
C LYS A 376 -16.80 11.14 -13.86
N LYS A 377 -16.22 12.33 -14.09
CA LYS A 377 -15.20 12.92 -13.22
C LYS A 377 -15.73 13.22 -11.82
N ASP A 378 -16.97 13.71 -11.71
CA ASP A 378 -17.58 14.03 -10.43
C ASP A 378 -17.96 12.77 -9.66
N ILE A 379 -18.53 11.76 -10.33
CA ILE A 379 -18.84 10.46 -9.72
C ILE A 379 -17.56 9.78 -9.22
N GLN A 380 -16.52 9.73 -10.05
CA GLN A 380 -15.23 9.17 -9.67
C GLN A 380 -14.58 9.95 -8.52
N ARG A 381 -14.73 11.28 -8.48
CA ARG A 381 -14.26 12.12 -7.36
C ARG A 381 -14.98 11.78 -6.06
N GLN A 382 -16.32 11.74 -6.07
CA GLN A 382 -17.11 11.45 -4.87
C GLN A 382 -16.83 10.05 -4.32
N ILE A 383 -16.73 9.05 -5.20
CA ILE A 383 -16.41 7.67 -4.79
C ILE A 383 -15.00 7.62 -4.19
N ARG A 384 -14.00 8.26 -4.81
CA ARG A 384 -12.65 8.34 -4.26
C ARG A 384 -12.61 9.04 -2.91
N GLU A 385 -13.24 10.20 -2.78
CA GLU A 385 -13.30 10.95 -1.51
C GLU A 385 -13.94 10.12 -0.39
N LYS A 386 -15.03 9.41 -0.68
CA LYS A 386 -15.71 8.57 0.30
C LYS A 386 -14.84 7.37 0.70
N THR A 387 -14.17 6.72 -0.24
CA THR A 387 -13.22 5.63 0.07
C THR A 387 -12.03 6.14 0.88
N THR A 388 -11.44 7.28 0.52
CA THR A 388 -10.32 7.87 1.27
C THR A 388 -10.71 8.20 2.71
N LYS A 389 -11.92 8.74 2.94
CA LYS A 389 -12.43 8.99 4.30
C LYS A 389 -12.66 7.70 5.09
N MET A 390 -13.17 6.65 4.46
CA MET A 390 -13.41 5.35 5.12
C MET A 390 -12.12 4.62 5.48
N ASN A 391 -11.08 4.77 4.67
CA ASN A 391 -9.78 4.11 4.87
C ASN A 391 -8.77 5.01 5.59
N TYR A 392 -9.18 6.17 6.08
CA TYR A 392 -8.31 7.07 6.81
C TYR A 392 -7.94 6.48 8.17
N HIS A 393 -6.64 6.33 8.43
CA HIS A 393 -6.12 5.88 9.71
C HIS A 393 -5.31 7.01 10.37
N SER A 394 -5.77 7.47 11.54
CA SER A 394 -5.08 8.52 12.32
C SER A 394 -3.66 8.12 12.73
N GLU A 395 -3.39 6.82 12.87
CA GLU A 395 -2.06 6.30 13.21
C GLU A 395 -1.02 6.49 12.08
N TYR A 396 -1.46 6.77 10.86
CA TYR A 396 -0.59 6.95 9.67
C TYR A 396 -0.56 8.40 9.18
N GLU A 397 -0.98 9.35 10.01
CA GLU A 397 -0.96 10.77 9.61
C GLU A 397 0.47 11.22 9.30
N TYR A 398 0.67 11.90 8.16
CA TYR A 398 1.97 12.44 7.71
C TYR A 398 2.35 13.68 8.53
N THR A 399 2.65 13.47 9.82
CA THR A 399 3.02 14.54 10.77
C THR A 399 4.31 14.21 11.50
N ARG A 400 5.12 15.25 11.76
CA ARG A 400 6.40 15.11 12.48
C ARG A 400 6.20 14.51 13.86
N GLU A 401 5.13 14.91 14.54
CA GLU A 401 4.80 14.42 15.87
C GLU A 401 4.53 12.91 15.89
N ASN A 402 3.78 12.41 14.90
CA ASN A 402 3.47 10.98 14.82
C ASN A 402 4.72 10.14 14.53
N VAL A 403 5.58 10.56 13.60
CA VAL A 403 6.84 9.86 13.33
C VAL A 403 7.77 9.88 14.55
N MET A 404 7.92 11.04 15.21
CA MET A 404 8.72 11.16 16.43
C MET A 404 8.20 10.26 17.56
N LYS A 405 6.87 10.18 17.73
CA LYS A 405 6.26 9.30 18.74
C LYS A 405 6.62 7.84 18.48
N ASN A 406 6.55 7.39 17.23
CA ASN A 406 6.90 6.02 16.86
C ASN A 406 8.41 5.75 17.02
N TRP A 407 9.28 6.70 16.63
CA TRP A 407 10.73 6.60 16.87
C TRP A 407 11.05 6.54 18.36
N ALA A 408 10.37 7.32 19.20
CA ALA A 408 10.53 7.26 20.64
C ALA A 408 10.12 5.90 21.23
N HIS A 409 9.05 5.27 20.71
CA HIS A 409 8.68 3.90 21.11
C HIS A 409 9.74 2.88 20.72
N LEU A 410 10.33 2.98 19.52
CA LEU A 410 11.43 2.10 19.10
C LEU A 410 12.67 2.27 19.99
N LEU A 411 13.03 3.50 20.34
CA LEU A 411 14.13 3.78 21.27
C LEU A 411 13.83 3.29 22.69
N LEU A 412 12.58 3.39 23.15
CA LEU A 412 12.16 2.82 24.42
C LEU A 412 12.33 1.30 24.43
N PHE A 413 11.98 0.62 23.33
CA PHE A 413 12.21 -0.82 23.19
C PHE A 413 13.69 -1.18 23.25
N VAL A 414 14.55 -0.45 22.54
CA VAL A 414 16.01 -0.63 22.60
C VAL A 414 16.50 -0.57 24.05
N LEU A 415 16.09 0.45 24.81
CA LEU A 415 16.47 0.60 26.21
C LEU A 415 15.91 -0.53 27.08
N ALA A 416 14.63 -0.87 26.92
CA ALA A 416 13.96 -1.91 27.69
C ALA A 416 14.63 -3.28 27.47
N PHE A 417 14.84 -3.70 26.21
CA PHE A 417 15.48 -4.98 25.91
C PHE A 417 16.93 -5.03 26.35
N SER A 418 17.64 -3.90 26.30
CA SER A 418 19.02 -3.80 26.78
C SER A 418 19.12 -3.94 28.30
N VAL A 419 18.22 -3.30 29.05
CA VAL A 419 18.13 -3.48 30.51
C VAL A 419 17.76 -4.91 30.85
N LEU A 420 16.78 -5.49 30.15
CA LEU A 420 16.40 -6.89 30.34
C LEU A 420 17.58 -7.83 30.05
N ALA A 421 18.36 -7.58 28.99
CA ALA A 421 19.56 -8.34 28.64
C ALA A 421 20.66 -8.25 29.72
N ILE A 422 20.84 -7.07 30.33
CA ILE A 422 21.77 -6.91 31.46
C ILE A 422 21.30 -7.76 32.64
N ILE A 423 20.02 -7.64 33.02
CA ILE A 423 19.46 -8.35 34.18
C ILE A 423 19.54 -9.86 33.97
N THR A 424 19.13 -10.37 32.80
CA THR A 424 19.17 -11.81 32.50
C THR A 424 20.59 -12.34 32.46
N LEU A 425 21.54 -11.58 31.89
CA LEU A 425 22.93 -11.99 31.82
C LEU A 425 23.62 -11.94 33.19
N GLU A 426 23.21 -11.05 34.10
CA GLU A 426 23.73 -10.96 35.47
C GLU A 426 23.44 -12.22 36.31
N PHE A 427 22.34 -12.93 36.00
CA PHE A 427 22.04 -14.20 36.66
C PHE A 427 22.81 -15.41 36.12
N VAL A 428 23.69 -15.23 35.12
CA VAL A 428 24.44 -16.33 34.50
C VAL A 428 25.35 -17.08 35.48
N ASP A 429 25.89 -16.43 36.51
CA ASP A 429 26.75 -17.10 37.50
C ASP A 429 25.96 -17.95 38.52
N LYS A 430 24.67 -17.67 38.72
CA LYS A 430 23.76 -18.52 39.52
C LYS A 430 23.18 -19.67 38.70
N ASP A 431 23.46 -19.70 37.40
CA ASP A 431 22.90 -20.69 36.50
C ASP A 431 23.66 -22.01 36.66
N LYS A 432 23.12 -22.91 37.49
CA LYS A 432 23.58 -24.31 37.62
C LYS A 432 23.18 -25.19 36.43
N ARG A 433 22.63 -24.59 35.37
CA ARG A 433 21.96 -25.26 34.24
C ARG A 433 22.85 -25.56 33.05
#